data_AF-A0A2K5YU09-F1
#
_entry.id   AF-A0A2K5YU09-F1
#
_cell.length_a   1.000
_cell.length_b   1.000
_cell.length_c   1.000
_cell.angle_alpha   90.00
_cell.angle_beta   90.00
_cell.angle_gamma   90.00
#
_symmetry.space_group_name_H-M   'P 1'
#
loop_
_entity.id
_entity.type
_entity.pdbx_description
1 polymer ?
#
loop_
_entity_poly.entity_id
_entity_poly.type
_entity_poly.pdbx_seq_one_letter_code
_entity_poly.pdbx_strand_id
1 'polypeptide(L)'
;MEFLKPYVLRRNACTAVCFWRSRVVQKPSVRRISTTSPRSTIMPAWVIDKYGKNEVLRFTQNMMIPIIHYPNEVIVKVHAASVNPIDVNMRSGYGATALNMKRDPLHMKIKGEEFPLTLGRDVSGVVMECGLDVKYFKPGDEVWAAVPPWKQGTLSEFVVVSGNEVSHKPKSLTHTQAASLPYVALTAWSAINKVGGLNDKNCAGKRISGKESIIAGHFSWPVVHI
;
A
#
# COMPACT_ATOMS: atom_id res chain seq x y z
N MET A 1 -68.02 -39.83 65.39
CA MET A 1 -68.67 -39.01 66.42
C MET A 1 -68.77 -37.59 65.89
N GLU A 2 -69.94 -36.98 66.08
CA GLU A 2 -70.19 -35.54 65.84
C GLU A 2 -69.33 -34.72 66.83
N PHE A 3 -69.01 -33.43 66.65
CA PHE A 3 -69.85 -32.23 66.54
C PHE A 3 -68.95 -31.03 66.10
N LEU A 4 -69.41 -29.82 65.75
CA LEU A 4 -70.75 -29.19 65.69
C LEU A 4 -70.79 -28.14 64.54
N LYS A 5 -71.93 -27.46 64.39
CA LYS A 5 -72.19 -26.20 63.64
C LYS A 5 -72.21 -25.02 64.67
N PRO A 6 -72.36 -23.69 64.35
CA PRO A 6 -73.16 -23.19 63.21
C PRO A 6 -72.93 -21.75 62.64
N TYR A 7 -73.81 -21.41 61.68
CA TYR A 7 -74.33 -20.09 61.24
C TYR A 7 -73.44 -18.99 60.59
N VAL A 8 -73.40 -19.06 59.24
CA VAL A 8 -73.89 -18.06 58.26
C VAL A 8 -73.85 -16.55 58.62
N LEU A 9 -73.27 -15.74 57.72
CA LEU A 9 -73.71 -14.35 57.49
C LEU A 9 -73.61 -13.93 56.01
N ARG A 10 -74.29 -12.82 55.66
CA ARG A 10 -74.68 -12.44 54.29
C ARG A 10 -73.58 -11.79 53.44
N ARG A 11 -73.79 -11.83 52.12
CA ARG A 11 -73.11 -11.02 51.11
C ARG A 11 -73.19 -9.52 51.44
N ASN A 12 -72.10 -8.80 51.18
CA ASN A 12 -72.12 -7.43 50.68
C ASN A 12 -71.09 -7.33 49.54
N ALA A 13 -71.46 -6.66 48.45
CA ALA A 13 -70.56 -6.41 47.34
C ALA A 13 -69.80 -5.10 47.58
N CYS A 14 -68.47 -5.16 47.58
CA CYS A 14 -67.61 -3.99 47.46
C CYS A 14 -66.69 -4.15 46.25
N THR A 15 -66.65 -3.13 45.40
CA THR A 15 -65.83 -3.05 44.20
C THR A 15 -64.35 -2.91 44.56
N ALA A 16 -63.56 -3.95 44.27
CA ALA A 16 -62.11 -3.88 44.35
C ALA A 16 -61.52 -3.57 42.96
N VAL A 17 -60.87 -2.40 42.83
CA VAL A 17 -60.20 -1.98 41.60
C VAL A 17 -58.86 -2.69 41.48
N CYS A 18 -58.72 -3.61 40.52
CA CYS A 18 -57.45 -4.28 40.24
C CYS A 18 -56.44 -3.34 39.56
N PHE A 19 -55.51 -2.80 40.34
CA PHE A 19 -54.36 -2.06 39.82
C PHE A 19 -53.42 -2.98 39.01
N TRP A 20 -53.55 -2.93 37.68
CA TRP A 20 -52.56 -3.50 36.78
C TRP A 20 -51.27 -2.66 36.82
N ARG A 21 -50.20 -3.20 37.42
CA ARG A 21 -48.85 -2.62 37.32
C ARG A 21 -48.25 -2.92 35.95
N SER A 22 -48.42 -1.99 35.01
CA SER A 22 -47.75 -2.00 33.71
C SER A 22 -46.23 -2.03 33.87
N ARG A 23 -45.58 -3.17 33.63
CA ARG A 23 -44.12 -3.20 33.47
C ARG A 23 -43.76 -2.55 32.14
N VAL A 24 -43.11 -1.38 32.19
CA VAL A 24 -42.55 -0.75 31.00
C VAL A 24 -41.41 -1.63 30.48
N VAL A 25 -41.64 -2.31 29.37
CA VAL A 25 -40.57 -3.01 28.63
C VAL A 25 -39.66 -1.94 28.02
N GLN A 26 -38.44 -1.82 28.54
CA GLN A 26 -37.42 -0.99 27.90
C GLN A 26 -37.11 -1.59 26.52
N LYS A 27 -37.31 -0.80 25.46
CA LYS A 27 -36.88 -1.18 24.11
C LYS A 27 -35.36 -1.36 24.13
N PRO A 28 -34.81 -2.45 23.58
CA PRO A 28 -33.36 -2.62 23.48
C PRO A 28 -32.79 -1.46 22.65
N SER A 29 -31.72 -0.85 23.12
CA SER A 29 -31.04 0.19 22.37
C SER A 29 -30.43 -0.43 21.11
N VAL A 30 -31.00 -0.11 19.95
CA VAL A 30 -30.41 -0.47 18.67
C VAL A 30 -29.06 0.25 18.60
N ARG A 31 -27.97 -0.49 18.81
CA ARG A 31 -26.63 -0.01 18.50
C ARG A 31 -26.63 0.34 17.03
N ARG A 32 -26.54 1.63 16.71
CA ARG A 32 -26.32 2.09 15.34
C ARG A 32 -25.01 1.47 14.90
N ILE A 33 -25.06 0.47 14.02
CA ILE A 33 -23.88 -0.03 13.33
C ILE A 33 -23.40 1.16 12.50
N SER A 34 -22.31 1.78 12.95
CA SER A 34 -21.61 2.77 12.16
C SER A 34 -21.06 2.01 10.97
N THR A 35 -21.72 2.14 9.81
CA THR A 35 -21.14 1.71 8.55
C THR A 35 -19.86 2.51 8.38
N THR A 36 -18.72 1.84 8.52
CA THR A 36 -17.40 2.40 8.22
C THR A 36 -17.47 3.12 6.88
N SER A 37 -16.87 4.31 6.81
CA SER A 37 -16.80 5.09 5.57
C SER A 37 -16.44 4.18 4.39
N PRO A 38 -17.08 4.36 3.22
CA PRO A 38 -16.73 3.55 2.05
C PRO A 38 -15.23 3.69 1.82
N ARG A 39 -14.50 2.57 1.85
CA ARG A 39 -13.09 2.55 1.45
C ARG A 39 -13.06 3.07 0.02
N SER A 40 -12.37 4.19 -0.22
CA SER A 40 -12.15 4.67 -1.58
C SER A 40 -11.54 3.53 -2.39
N THR A 41 -12.12 3.22 -3.56
CA THR A 41 -11.54 2.26 -4.50
C THR A 41 -10.55 2.92 -5.46
N ILE A 42 -10.44 4.25 -5.39
CA ILE A 42 -9.59 5.09 -6.21
C ILE A 42 -8.57 5.88 -5.38
N MET A 43 -7.47 6.26 -6.00
CA MET A 43 -6.35 7.02 -5.45
C MET A 43 -5.80 8.03 -6.48
N PRO A 44 -5.12 9.10 -6.01
CA PRO A 44 -4.35 9.97 -6.87
C PRO A 44 -3.07 9.29 -7.40
N ALA A 45 -2.74 9.59 -8.66
CA ALA A 45 -1.53 9.12 -9.33
C ALA A 45 -1.11 10.06 -10.49
N TRP A 46 0.18 10.04 -10.82
CA TRP A 46 0.71 10.53 -12.08
C TRP A 46 0.94 9.36 -13.04
N VAL A 47 0.23 9.39 -14.17
CA VAL A 47 0.25 8.32 -15.18
C VAL A 47 0.60 8.87 -16.55
N ILE A 48 0.95 7.97 -17.48
CA ILE A 48 0.95 8.25 -18.91
C ILE A 48 -0.01 7.29 -19.63
N ASP A 49 -0.68 7.78 -20.66
CA ASP A 49 -1.57 6.97 -21.52
C ASP A 49 -0.93 6.64 -22.89
N LYS A 50 0.25 7.21 -23.16
CA LYS A 50 1.09 6.98 -24.32
C LYS A 50 2.53 7.39 -24.01
N TYR A 51 3.50 6.87 -24.75
CA TYR A 51 4.89 7.34 -24.68
C TYR A 51 5.05 8.74 -25.30
N GLY A 52 5.97 9.56 -24.77
CA GLY A 52 6.29 10.88 -25.32
C GLY A 52 7.12 11.80 -24.43
N LYS A 53 7.09 13.09 -24.77
CA LYS A 53 7.71 14.20 -24.02
C LYS A 53 6.97 14.46 -22.70
N ASN A 54 7.41 15.44 -21.91
CA ASN A 54 6.86 15.67 -20.57
C ASN A 54 5.34 15.91 -20.53
N GLU A 55 4.77 16.43 -21.62
CA GLU A 55 3.34 16.63 -21.85
C GLU A 55 2.45 15.37 -21.74
N VAL A 56 3.02 14.15 -21.79
CA VAL A 56 2.21 12.92 -21.61
C VAL A 56 1.92 12.59 -20.15
N LEU A 57 2.57 13.26 -19.18
CA LEU A 57 2.29 13.10 -17.76
C LEU A 57 0.94 13.72 -17.42
N ARG A 58 0.03 12.88 -16.92
CA ARG A 58 -1.33 13.26 -16.52
C ARG A 58 -1.55 12.90 -15.05
N PHE A 59 -1.94 13.89 -14.26
CA PHE A 59 -2.47 13.64 -12.92
C PHE A 59 -3.90 13.11 -13.02
N THR A 60 -4.24 12.15 -12.16
CA THR A 60 -5.60 11.61 -12.00
C THR A 60 -5.89 11.40 -10.53
N GLN A 61 -7.14 11.58 -10.11
CA GLN A 61 -7.64 11.17 -8.79
C GLN A 61 -8.36 9.82 -8.83
N ASN A 62 -8.51 9.25 -10.02
CA ASN A 62 -9.38 8.12 -10.32
C ASN A 62 -8.59 6.84 -10.70
N MET A 63 -7.32 6.73 -10.27
CA MET A 63 -6.55 5.49 -10.48
C MET A 63 -7.05 4.44 -9.49
N MET A 64 -7.32 3.21 -9.92
CA MET A 64 -7.75 2.15 -8.99
C MET A 64 -6.67 1.88 -7.95
N ILE A 65 -7.04 1.74 -6.67
CA ILE A 65 -6.12 1.26 -5.63
C ILE A 65 -5.62 -0.13 -6.03
N PRO A 66 -4.30 -0.39 -5.99
CA PRO A 66 -3.76 -1.67 -6.40
C PRO A 66 -4.18 -2.76 -5.40
N ILE A 67 -4.49 -3.94 -5.92
CA ILE A 67 -4.91 -5.10 -5.13
C ILE A 67 -3.77 -6.12 -5.02
N ILE A 68 -3.75 -6.86 -3.91
CA ILE A 68 -2.86 -8.00 -3.72
C ILE A 68 -3.37 -9.14 -4.61
N HIS A 69 -2.56 -9.51 -5.63
CA HIS A 69 -2.85 -10.62 -6.52
C HIS A 69 -2.15 -11.90 -6.06
N TYR A 70 -0.99 -11.77 -5.43
CA TYR A 70 -0.16 -12.90 -4.97
C TYR A 70 0.07 -12.82 -3.45
N PRO A 71 0.10 -13.97 -2.74
CA PRO A 71 0.18 -13.99 -1.27
C PRO A 71 1.51 -13.46 -0.71
N ASN A 72 2.53 -13.23 -1.54
CA ASN A 72 3.81 -12.63 -1.18
C ASN A 72 3.85 -11.10 -1.40
N GLU A 73 2.76 -10.44 -1.79
CA GLU A 73 2.72 -9.00 -2.07
C GLU A 73 2.36 -8.14 -0.84
N VAL A 74 2.76 -6.86 -0.90
CA VAL A 74 2.57 -5.86 0.14
C VAL A 74 2.06 -4.57 -0.51
N ILE A 75 0.98 -3.99 0.01
CA ILE A 75 0.54 -2.64 -0.35
C ILE A 75 1.26 -1.65 0.57
N VAL A 76 1.93 -0.67 -0.02
CA VAL A 76 2.62 0.43 0.69
C VAL A 76 1.92 1.74 0.35
N LYS A 77 1.54 2.52 1.36
CA LYS A 77 1.17 3.93 1.20
C LYS A 77 2.45 4.73 0.97
N VAL A 78 2.57 5.39 -0.17
CA VAL A 78 3.73 6.19 -0.52
C VAL A 78 3.72 7.50 0.27
N HIS A 79 4.83 7.82 0.95
CA HIS A 79 5.04 9.12 1.60
C HIS A 79 6.01 10.00 0.80
N ALA A 80 6.94 9.35 0.09
CA ALA A 80 7.86 9.99 -0.84
C ALA A 80 8.33 9.00 -1.92
N ALA A 81 8.57 9.51 -3.12
CA ALA A 81 9.15 8.79 -4.25
C ALA A 81 10.24 9.65 -4.92
N SER A 82 11.18 9.02 -5.63
CA SER A 82 12.22 9.74 -6.40
C SER A 82 12.06 9.57 -7.90
N VAL A 83 12.49 10.58 -8.66
CA VAL A 83 12.55 10.54 -10.12
C VAL A 83 13.97 10.17 -10.58
N ASN A 84 14.10 9.03 -11.26
CA ASN A 84 15.35 8.55 -11.83
C ASN A 84 15.42 8.83 -13.36
N PRO A 85 16.61 8.77 -14.00
CA PRO A 85 16.72 8.93 -15.46
C PRO A 85 15.94 7.87 -16.24
N ILE A 86 15.80 6.67 -15.66
CA ILE A 86 15.00 5.59 -16.23
C ILE A 86 13.52 5.97 -16.37
N ASP A 87 12.96 6.78 -15.46
CA ASP A 87 11.57 7.22 -15.55
C ASP A 87 11.36 8.17 -16.73
N VAL A 88 12.27 9.12 -16.94
CA VAL A 88 12.26 10.04 -18.10
C VAL A 88 12.43 9.29 -19.43
N ASN A 89 13.31 8.29 -19.43
CA ASN A 89 13.55 7.44 -20.59
C ASN A 89 12.34 6.54 -20.89
N MET A 90 11.78 5.86 -19.88
CA MET A 90 10.58 5.02 -20.00
C MET A 90 9.37 5.83 -20.45
N ARG A 91 9.16 7.05 -19.92
CA ARG A 91 8.13 8.00 -20.41
C ARG A 91 8.25 8.21 -21.91
N SER A 92 9.48 8.27 -22.42
CA SER A 92 9.80 8.50 -23.84
C SER A 92 9.80 7.21 -24.68
N GLY A 93 9.43 6.06 -24.11
CA GLY A 93 9.34 4.76 -24.79
C GLY A 93 10.59 3.87 -24.72
N TYR A 94 11.63 4.28 -23.98
CA TYR A 94 12.83 3.47 -23.81
C TYR A 94 12.52 2.11 -23.16
N GLY A 95 13.01 1.04 -23.77
CA GLY A 95 12.84 -0.32 -23.27
C GLY A 95 11.43 -0.91 -23.41
N ALA A 96 10.47 -0.19 -23.99
CA ALA A 96 9.05 -0.60 -24.04
C ALA A 96 8.85 -2.05 -24.52
N THR A 97 9.52 -2.46 -25.61
CA THR A 97 9.47 -3.84 -26.14
C THR A 97 9.89 -4.88 -25.08
N ALA A 98 11.05 -4.70 -24.45
CA ALA A 98 11.58 -5.63 -23.47
C ALA A 98 10.79 -5.62 -22.15
N LEU A 99 10.27 -4.46 -21.74
CA LEU A 99 9.43 -4.32 -20.55
C LEU A 99 8.05 -4.93 -20.76
N ASN A 100 7.46 -4.83 -21.96
CA ASN A 100 6.20 -5.48 -22.29
C ASN A 100 6.34 -7.01 -22.33
N MET A 101 7.44 -7.55 -22.88
CA MET A 101 7.77 -8.99 -22.75
C MET A 101 7.90 -9.46 -21.28
N LYS A 102 8.22 -8.56 -20.33
CA LYS A 102 8.23 -8.87 -18.89
C LYS A 102 6.85 -8.69 -18.22
N ARG A 103 6.01 -7.79 -18.72
CA ARG A 103 4.62 -7.57 -18.26
C ARG A 103 3.67 -8.67 -18.71
N ASP A 104 3.97 -9.29 -19.83
CA ASP A 104 3.19 -10.37 -20.42
C ASP A 104 4.10 -11.42 -21.08
N PRO A 105 4.66 -12.35 -20.29
CA PRO A 105 5.50 -13.42 -20.81
C PRO A 105 4.77 -14.37 -21.77
N LEU A 106 3.43 -14.43 -21.69
CA LEU A 106 2.58 -15.34 -22.47
C LEU A 106 2.01 -14.70 -23.75
N HIS A 107 2.27 -13.41 -23.98
CA HIS A 107 1.80 -12.66 -25.15
C HIS A 107 0.26 -12.74 -25.35
N MET A 108 -0.48 -12.71 -24.24
CA MET A 108 -1.96 -12.73 -24.20
C MET A 108 -2.58 -11.33 -24.27
N LYS A 109 -1.80 -10.27 -24.04
CA LYS A 109 -2.24 -8.88 -24.00
C LYS A 109 -2.12 -8.19 -25.35
N ILE A 110 -3.04 -7.27 -25.62
CA ILE A 110 -2.95 -6.41 -26.81
C ILE A 110 -1.97 -5.25 -26.58
N LYS A 111 -1.42 -4.73 -27.68
CA LYS A 111 -0.48 -3.60 -27.67
C LYS A 111 -1.13 -2.36 -27.03
N GLY A 112 -0.51 -1.83 -25.97
CA GLY A 112 -1.01 -0.66 -25.24
C GLY A 112 -1.60 -0.99 -23.86
N GLU A 113 -1.76 -2.28 -23.50
CA GLU A 113 -2.23 -2.70 -22.17
C GLU A 113 -1.27 -2.37 -21.01
N GLU A 114 -0.07 -1.82 -21.27
CA GLU A 114 0.73 -1.21 -20.20
C GLU A 114 0.13 0.11 -19.67
N PHE A 115 -0.81 0.73 -20.41
CA PHE A 115 -1.40 2.02 -20.06
C PHE A 115 -2.77 1.86 -19.35
N PRO A 116 -3.12 2.75 -18.39
CA PRO A 116 -2.32 3.86 -17.87
C PRO A 116 -1.11 3.38 -17.04
N LEU A 117 0.07 3.93 -17.33
CA LEU A 117 1.34 3.51 -16.72
C LEU A 117 1.79 4.55 -15.68
N THR A 118 1.91 4.12 -14.42
CA THR A 118 2.52 4.88 -13.33
C THR A 118 4.04 4.72 -13.37
N LEU A 119 4.78 5.84 -13.39
CA LEU A 119 6.25 5.87 -13.35
C LEU A 119 6.75 6.01 -11.90
N GLY A 120 8.05 6.21 -11.70
CA GLY A 120 8.73 6.25 -10.40
C GLY A 120 9.13 4.85 -9.96
N ARG A 121 10.41 4.67 -9.60
CA ARG A 121 10.96 3.37 -9.16
C ARG A 121 11.22 3.30 -7.65
N ASP A 122 11.42 4.43 -6.98
CA ASP A 122 11.67 4.48 -5.54
C ASP A 122 10.40 4.74 -4.73
N VAL A 123 10.26 4.05 -3.60
CA VAL A 123 9.26 4.37 -2.57
C VAL A 123 9.92 4.40 -1.20
N SER A 124 9.54 5.36 -0.38
CA SER A 124 9.49 5.19 1.07
C SER A 124 8.10 5.55 1.60
N GLY A 125 7.63 4.78 2.57
CA GLY A 125 6.26 4.86 3.04
C GLY A 125 5.94 3.85 4.13
N VAL A 126 4.66 3.57 4.31
CA VAL A 126 4.14 2.71 5.38
C VAL A 126 3.35 1.55 4.80
N VAL A 127 3.57 0.34 5.34
CA VAL A 127 2.80 -0.85 4.95
C VAL A 127 1.34 -0.70 5.35
N MET A 128 0.43 -0.92 4.40
CA MET A 128 -1.02 -0.86 4.60
C MET A 128 -1.64 -2.25 4.72
N GLU A 129 -1.23 -3.19 3.86
CA GLU A 129 -1.77 -4.53 3.79
C GLU A 129 -0.69 -5.51 3.30
N CYS A 130 -0.79 -6.76 3.71
CA CYS A 130 0.15 -7.83 3.41
C CYS A 130 -0.60 -9.09 2.95
N GLY A 131 -0.07 -9.77 1.94
CA GLY A 131 -0.53 -11.10 1.55
C GLY A 131 -0.17 -12.15 2.61
N LEU A 132 -0.85 -13.29 2.55
CA LEU A 132 -0.80 -14.34 3.58
C LEU A 132 0.58 -14.97 3.80
N ASP A 133 1.48 -14.91 2.82
CA ASP A 133 2.83 -15.48 2.90
C ASP A 133 3.90 -14.46 3.38
N VAL A 134 3.50 -13.20 3.60
CA VAL A 134 4.41 -12.15 4.09
C VAL A 134 4.60 -12.29 5.61
N LYS A 135 5.81 -12.68 6.02
CA LYS A 135 6.13 -13.01 7.43
C LYS A 135 6.88 -11.92 8.19
N TYR A 136 7.60 -11.05 7.49
CA TYR A 136 8.54 -10.09 8.10
C TYR A 136 8.05 -8.64 8.12
N PHE A 137 6.88 -8.38 7.51
CA PHE A 137 6.25 -7.06 7.46
C PHE A 137 4.81 -7.17 7.93
N LYS A 138 4.30 -6.11 8.54
CA LYS A 138 2.89 -5.97 8.95
C LYS A 138 2.39 -4.54 8.71
N PRO A 139 1.07 -4.31 8.65
CA PRO A 139 0.50 -2.97 8.61
C PRO A 139 1.07 -2.04 9.68
N GLY A 140 1.46 -0.82 9.28
CA GLY A 140 2.12 0.17 10.12
C GLY A 140 3.65 0.17 10.09
N ASP A 141 4.31 -0.80 9.44
CA ASP A 141 5.77 -0.80 9.31
C ASP A 141 6.27 0.27 8.33
N GLU A 142 7.28 1.04 8.73
CA GLU A 142 8.01 1.96 7.85
C GLU A 142 8.97 1.20 6.93
N VAL A 143 8.82 1.40 5.63
CA VAL A 143 9.52 0.64 4.59
C VAL A 143 10.10 1.52 3.48
N TRP A 144 10.99 0.91 2.70
CA TRP A 144 11.46 1.41 1.41
C TRP A 144 11.59 0.24 0.42
N ALA A 145 11.51 0.54 -0.87
CA ALA A 145 11.68 -0.43 -1.94
C ALA A 145 12.15 0.24 -3.24
N ALA A 146 12.78 -0.55 -4.11
CA ALA A 146 13.01 -0.21 -5.52
C ALA A 146 12.13 -1.14 -6.38
N VAL A 147 11.14 -0.56 -7.05
CA VAL A 147 10.17 -1.30 -7.85
C VAL A 147 10.75 -1.62 -9.23
N PRO A 148 10.71 -2.88 -9.71
CA PRO A 148 11.20 -3.23 -11.04
C PRO A 148 10.53 -2.43 -12.18
N PRO A 149 11.24 -2.11 -13.28
CA PRO A 149 10.74 -1.24 -14.35
C PRO A 149 9.54 -1.80 -15.14
N TRP A 150 9.27 -3.10 -15.05
CA TRP A 150 8.09 -3.72 -15.68
C TRP A 150 6.81 -3.58 -14.83
N LYS A 151 6.90 -3.35 -13.52
CA LYS A 151 5.74 -3.14 -12.64
C LYS A 151 5.22 -1.70 -12.68
N GLN A 152 3.96 -1.51 -12.27
CA GLN A 152 3.39 -0.18 -11.98
C GLN A 152 4.22 0.53 -10.91
N GLY A 153 4.40 1.84 -11.07
CA GLY A 153 5.35 2.64 -10.30
C GLY A 153 4.85 3.25 -8.99
N THR A 154 5.68 4.14 -8.45
CA THR A 154 5.55 4.73 -7.12
C THR A 154 5.04 6.18 -7.12
N LEU A 155 4.78 6.77 -8.30
CA LEU A 155 4.13 8.09 -8.42
C LEU A 155 2.59 8.01 -8.23
N SER A 156 2.16 7.33 -7.17
CA SER A 156 0.76 7.07 -6.79
C SER A 156 0.62 6.89 -5.29
N GLU A 157 -0.56 7.20 -4.72
CA GLU A 157 -0.76 7.18 -3.25
C GLU A 157 -0.43 5.81 -2.63
N PHE A 158 -0.68 4.73 -3.37
CA PHE A 158 -0.34 3.37 -3.01
C PHE A 158 0.43 2.68 -4.13
N VAL A 159 1.29 1.73 -3.75
CA VAL A 159 2.02 0.85 -4.67
C VAL A 159 2.04 -0.58 -4.13
N VAL A 160 1.96 -1.58 -5.02
CA VAL A 160 2.16 -2.99 -4.67
C VAL A 160 3.59 -3.40 -4.98
N VAL A 161 4.25 -4.01 -3.99
CA VAL A 161 5.61 -4.56 -4.09
C VAL A 161 5.61 -5.99 -3.57
N SER A 162 6.55 -6.81 -4.04
CA SER A 162 6.76 -8.15 -3.48
C SER A 162 7.53 -8.07 -2.15
N GLY A 163 7.27 -8.98 -1.23
CA GLY A 163 7.96 -9.11 0.06
C GLY A 163 9.48 -9.31 -0.03
N ASN A 164 10.03 -9.63 -1.22
CA ASN A 164 11.46 -9.71 -1.50
C ASN A 164 12.04 -8.46 -2.20
N GLU A 165 11.21 -7.47 -2.57
CA GLU A 165 11.60 -6.17 -3.13
C GLU A 165 11.61 -5.06 -2.06
N VAL A 166 10.94 -5.30 -0.94
CA VAL A 166 10.76 -4.35 0.18
C VAL A 166 11.67 -4.65 1.35
N SER A 167 12.06 -3.61 2.08
CA SER A 167 12.89 -3.66 3.27
C SER A 167 12.42 -2.63 4.30
N HIS A 168 12.78 -2.80 5.57
CA HIS A 168 12.57 -1.74 6.56
C HIS A 168 13.44 -0.54 6.22
N LYS A 169 12.84 0.65 6.26
CA LYS A 169 13.54 1.90 6.00
C LYS A 169 14.53 2.19 7.16
N PRO A 170 15.69 2.83 6.91
CA PRO A 170 16.56 3.31 7.98
C PRO A 170 15.84 4.30 8.91
N LYS A 171 15.83 4.00 10.21
CA LYS A 171 15.18 4.83 11.26
C LYS A 171 15.77 6.23 11.43
N SER A 172 17.01 6.44 10.98
CA SER A 172 17.74 7.71 11.08
C SER A 172 17.42 8.72 9.98
N LEU A 173 16.69 8.31 8.94
CA LEU A 173 16.30 9.17 7.82
C LEU A 173 14.86 9.66 7.96
N THR A 174 14.44 10.65 7.20
CA THR A 174 13.01 10.91 6.92
C THR A 174 12.50 9.96 5.80
N HIS A 175 11.22 10.01 5.45
CA HIS A 175 10.75 9.34 4.22
C HIS A 175 11.33 9.98 2.96
N THR A 176 11.41 11.32 2.90
CA THR A 176 12.00 12.06 1.77
C THR A 176 13.46 11.65 1.54
N GLN A 177 14.26 11.57 2.60
CA GLN A 177 15.65 11.11 2.52
C GLN A 177 15.77 9.61 2.22
N ALA A 178 14.88 8.78 2.75
CA ALA A 178 14.91 7.35 2.44
C ALA A 178 14.50 7.07 0.99
N ALA A 179 13.58 7.85 0.40
CA ALA A 179 13.11 7.65 -0.96
C ALA A 179 14.15 7.96 -2.04
N SER A 180 15.19 8.77 -1.78
CA SER A 180 16.22 9.11 -2.79
C SER A 180 17.28 8.01 -3.03
N LEU A 181 17.16 6.86 -2.36
CA LEU A 181 18.21 5.86 -2.24
C LEU A 181 17.96 4.50 -2.92
N PRO A 182 16.79 3.83 -2.85
CA PRO A 182 16.69 2.39 -3.11
C PRO A 182 17.20 1.95 -4.49
N TYR A 183 16.76 2.61 -5.57
CA TYR A 183 17.07 2.24 -6.95
C TYR A 183 18.54 2.49 -7.28
N VAL A 184 19.08 3.65 -6.89
CA VAL A 184 20.50 3.97 -7.11
C VAL A 184 21.43 3.17 -6.19
N ALA A 185 21.04 2.92 -4.94
CA ALA A 185 21.81 2.10 -4.01
C ALA A 185 21.87 0.64 -4.47
N LEU A 186 20.76 0.06 -4.96
CA LEU A 186 20.75 -1.29 -5.53
C LEU A 186 21.49 -1.36 -6.86
N THR A 187 21.45 -0.31 -7.67
CA THR A 187 22.27 -0.22 -8.90
C THR A 187 23.76 -0.21 -8.58
N ALA A 188 24.19 0.65 -7.65
CA ALA A 188 25.57 0.70 -7.17
C ALA A 188 26.01 -0.60 -6.49
N TRP A 189 25.16 -1.20 -5.65
CA TRP A 189 25.42 -2.48 -4.99
C TRP A 189 25.54 -3.63 -5.98
N SER A 190 24.71 -3.65 -7.02
CA SER A 190 24.82 -4.62 -8.11
C SER A 190 26.17 -4.49 -8.82
N ALA A 191 26.55 -3.27 -9.24
CA ALA A 191 27.80 -3.02 -9.94
C ALA A 191 29.04 -3.32 -9.07
N ILE A 192 29.07 -2.83 -7.82
CA ILE A 192 30.23 -2.93 -6.92
C ILE A 192 30.33 -4.34 -6.30
N ASN A 193 29.26 -4.82 -5.67
CA ASN A 193 29.27 -6.04 -4.87
C ASN A 193 28.97 -7.30 -5.69
N LYS A 194 27.94 -7.28 -6.56
CA LYS A 194 27.50 -8.48 -7.28
C LYS A 194 28.31 -8.75 -8.54
N VAL A 195 28.61 -7.72 -9.32
CA VAL A 195 29.40 -7.82 -10.55
C VAL A 195 30.89 -7.63 -10.25
N GLY A 196 31.26 -6.57 -9.53
CA GLY A 196 32.65 -6.26 -9.20
C GLY A 196 33.28 -7.10 -8.08
N GLY A 197 32.48 -7.88 -7.35
CA GLY A 197 32.96 -8.75 -6.25
C GLY A 197 33.52 -7.99 -5.04
N LEU A 198 33.36 -6.67 -4.96
CA LEU A 198 33.90 -5.83 -3.89
C LEU A 198 33.01 -5.89 -2.64
N ASN A 199 33.63 -6.08 -1.49
CA ASN A 199 32.98 -6.21 -0.19
C ASN A 199 33.86 -5.69 0.95
N ASP A 200 33.28 -5.63 2.14
CA ASP A 200 33.90 -5.22 3.41
C ASP A 200 35.27 -5.86 3.67
N LYS A 201 35.47 -7.10 3.22
CA LYS A 201 36.69 -7.89 3.50
C LYS A 201 37.79 -7.73 2.45
N ASN A 202 37.48 -7.20 1.27
CA ASN A 202 38.44 -7.12 0.15
C ASN A 202 38.63 -5.72 -0.45
N CYS A 203 37.93 -4.68 0.03
CA CYS A 203 38.12 -3.30 -0.45
C CYS A 203 39.42 -2.62 0.03
N ALA A 204 40.02 -3.07 1.13
CA ALA A 204 41.20 -2.42 1.72
C ALA A 204 42.38 -2.32 0.74
N GLY A 205 42.97 -1.12 0.62
CA GLY A 205 44.10 -0.85 -0.27
C GLY A 205 43.79 -0.84 -1.77
N LYS A 206 42.54 -1.10 -2.20
CA LYS A 206 42.17 -1.03 -3.62
C LYS A 206 41.94 0.40 -4.08
N ARG A 207 42.47 0.72 -5.27
CA ARG A 207 42.17 1.98 -5.98
C ARG A 207 40.87 1.79 -6.76
N ILE A 208 39.87 2.62 -6.47
CA ILE A 208 38.58 2.62 -7.17
C ILE A 208 38.53 3.84 -8.08
N SER A 209 38.15 3.65 -9.34
CA SER A 209 37.82 4.71 -10.28
C SER A 209 36.42 4.48 -10.85
N GLY A 210 35.69 5.57 -11.08
CA GLY A 210 34.36 5.55 -11.68
C GLY A 210 34.12 6.83 -12.44
N LYS A 211 33.31 6.76 -13.50
CA LYS A 211 32.71 7.96 -14.09
C LYS A 211 31.53 8.37 -13.21
N GLU A 212 31.38 9.66 -12.92
CA GLU A 212 30.33 10.20 -12.04
C GLU A 212 28.94 9.67 -12.40
N SER A 213 28.67 9.52 -13.71
CA SER A 213 27.41 9.02 -14.26
C SER A 213 27.01 7.58 -13.89
N ILE A 214 27.91 6.75 -13.38
CA ILE A 214 27.64 5.32 -13.13
C ILE A 214 27.20 5.04 -11.69
N ILE A 215 27.61 5.88 -10.72
CA ILE A 215 27.43 5.57 -9.28
C ILE A 215 26.89 6.75 -8.47
N ALA A 216 27.26 8.01 -8.79
CA ALA A 216 26.88 9.17 -7.98
C ALA A 216 27.05 10.51 -8.73
N GLY A 217 26.24 10.76 -9.75
CA GLY A 217 26.03 12.13 -10.22
C GLY A 217 25.11 12.84 -9.23
N HIS A 218 25.68 13.55 -8.25
CA HIS A 218 25.03 14.39 -7.22
C HIS A 218 23.68 13.85 -6.68
N PHE A 219 23.66 13.36 -5.42
CA PHE A 219 22.47 12.80 -4.75
C PHE A 219 21.37 13.85 -4.41
N SER A 220 20.87 14.54 -5.43
CA SER A 220 19.69 15.39 -5.42
C SER A 220 18.74 14.95 -6.54
N TRP A 221 18.40 13.66 -6.57
CA TRP A 221 17.23 13.21 -7.33
C TRP A 221 16.02 13.98 -6.81
N PRO A 222 15.18 14.55 -7.70
CA PRO A 222 13.95 15.19 -7.26
C PRO A 222 13.09 14.18 -6.50
N VAL A 223 12.95 14.39 -5.20
CA VAL A 223 12.03 13.63 -4.36
C VAL A 223 10.70 14.35 -4.37
N VAL A 224 9.66 13.65 -4.76
CA VAL A 224 8.29 14.15 -4.78
C VAL A 224 7.53 13.60 -3.57
N HIS A 225 6.72 14.47 -2.98
CA HIS A 225 5.66 14.07 -2.08
C HIS A 225 4.43 13.70 -2.90
N ILE A 226 3.72 12.65 -2.46
CA ILE A 226 2.52 12.10 -3.09
C ILE A 226 1.32 12.37 -2.18
#